data_AF-G4ZWG2-F1
#
_entry.id   AF-G4ZWG2-F1
#
_cell.length_a   1.000
_cell.length_b   1.000
_cell.length_c   1.000
_cell.angle_alpha   90.00
_cell.angle_beta   90.00
_cell.angle_gamma   90.00
#
_symmetry.space_group_name_H-M   'P 1'
#
loop_
_entity.id
_entity.type
_entity.pdbx_description
1 polymer ?
#
loop_
_entity_poly.entity_id
_entity_poly.type
_entity_poly.pdbx_seq_one_letter_code
_entity_poly.pdbx_strand_id
1 'polypeptide(L)'
;MSASRARHHLTIADKNRLRRHHREHPELTQEQLREWAYAAFGQWVARSTVGHIVRAPEEVCANPEATRFQSGRYPDMEQELYALIAARGAQLGVDIKRLDAPVLSDSELWAKANEILKRTRGSHEGVSVAWVHRFKKRHGLHRSQLKRAAGSAGIAPNTETTVTINTRVSSAGVAPTVPAVPSVAAAAAGNRSHFVSSEDILLLTRVLAVKPWTFPYAMDGWQQVVEKLRGDGNFRLEKTAGACQARVNLLLGHMKAGNTAALRKSGTEDEFDRKCALLSEVSSQMESHGGGGVQTAENASSVSAVAAAPVAVQDAVSSVEIPNLAQERERMAQRRLELMERKLERELAAQKRHSEEQVSRLEKLHHEQQKIQQEQHTQLLATIQQQQAMMFELIKSLAPAPAPTSRQSQSL
;
A
#
# COMPACT_ATOMS: atom_id res chain seq x y z
N MET A 1 -21.91 -28.70 -6.48
CA MET A 1 -20.95 -27.79 -5.79
C MET A 1 -20.79 -26.54 -6.64
N SER A 2 -21.49 -25.45 -6.33
CA SER A 2 -21.32 -24.19 -7.07
C SER A 2 -20.03 -23.51 -6.61
N ALA A 3 -19.05 -23.44 -7.51
CA ALA A 3 -17.94 -22.51 -7.37
C ALA A 3 -18.52 -21.11 -7.10
N SER A 4 -18.04 -20.45 -6.06
CA SER A 4 -18.43 -19.07 -5.72
C SER A 4 -18.09 -18.17 -6.90
N ARG A 5 -19.09 -17.89 -7.75
CA ARG A 5 -18.94 -17.02 -8.92
C ARG A 5 -18.43 -15.67 -8.42
N ALA A 6 -17.21 -15.32 -8.79
CA ALA A 6 -16.61 -14.04 -8.43
C ALA A 6 -17.57 -12.92 -8.85
N ARG A 7 -17.82 -11.95 -7.95
CA ARG A 7 -18.69 -10.82 -8.26
C ARG A 7 -17.99 -9.94 -9.29
N HIS A 8 -18.58 -9.85 -10.48
CA HIS A 8 -18.09 -8.96 -11.52
C HIS A 8 -18.44 -7.51 -11.17
N HIS A 9 -17.50 -6.60 -11.44
CA HIS A 9 -17.62 -5.19 -11.12
C HIS A 9 -17.41 -4.36 -12.40
N LEU A 10 -18.49 -3.72 -12.85
CA LEU A 10 -18.43 -2.76 -13.96
C LEU A 10 -17.66 -1.50 -13.55
N THR A 11 -16.92 -0.94 -14.51
CA THR A 11 -16.28 0.38 -14.36
C THR A 11 -17.33 1.50 -14.40
N ILE A 12 -16.95 2.71 -13.99
CA ILE A 12 -17.82 3.89 -14.08
C ILE A 12 -18.17 4.18 -15.54
N ALA A 13 -17.22 4.00 -16.47
CA ALA A 13 -17.48 4.10 -17.91
C ALA A 13 -18.53 3.09 -18.39
N ASP A 14 -18.40 1.83 -18.00
CA ASP A 14 -19.36 0.78 -18.39
C ASP A 14 -20.76 1.07 -17.84
N LYS A 15 -20.83 1.52 -16.58
CA LYS A 15 -22.10 1.93 -15.96
C LYS A 15 -22.73 3.11 -16.72
N ASN A 16 -21.94 4.13 -17.08
CA ASN A 16 -22.44 5.26 -17.85
C ASN A 16 -22.86 4.87 -19.27
N ARG A 17 -22.13 3.96 -19.94
CA ARG A 17 -22.54 3.39 -21.24
C ARG A 17 -23.87 2.65 -21.12
N LEU A 18 -24.05 1.85 -20.06
CA LEU A 18 -25.30 1.14 -19.79
C LEU A 18 -26.47 2.11 -19.51
N ARG A 19 -26.23 3.20 -18.79
CA ARG A 19 -27.23 4.27 -18.57
C ARG A 19 -27.63 4.93 -19.88
N ARG A 20 -26.66 5.29 -20.73
CA ARG A 20 -26.91 5.90 -22.03
C ARG A 20 -27.72 4.97 -22.93
N HIS A 21 -27.32 3.69 -23.01
CA HIS A 21 -28.04 2.69 -23.79
C HIS A 21 -29.50 2.53 -23.32
N HIS A 22 -29.77 2.53 -22.02
CA HIS A 22 -31.14 2.50 -21.51
C HIS A 22 -31.92 3.79 -21.77
N ARG A 23 -31.26 4.96 -21.83
CA ARG A 23 -31.92 6.22 -22.22
C ARG A 23 -32.31 6.24 -23.69
N GLU A 24 -31.48 5.64 -24.55
CA GLU A 24 -31.74 5.49 -25.99
C GLU A 24 -32.79 4.40 -26.26
N HIS A 25 -32.88 3.39 -25.38
CA HIS A 25 -33.77 2.24 -25.49
C HIS A 25 -34.56 1.99 -24.19
N PRO A 26 -35.51 2.87 -23.82
CA PRO A 26 -36.29 2.74 -22.59
C PRO A 26 -37.24 1.53 -22.58
N GLU A 27 -37.50 0.94 -23.74
CA GLU A 27 -38.32 -0.27 -23.92
C GLU A 27 -37.63 -1.56 -23.47
N LEU A 28 -36.30 -1.55 -23.34
CA LEU A 28 -35.55 -2.76 -23.01
C LEU A 28 -35.78 -3.18 -21.57
N THR A 29 -36.06 -4.48 -21.41
CA THR A 29 -36.15 -5.09 -20.09
C THR A 29 -34.77 -5.15 -19.42
N GLN A 30 -34.76 -5.26 -18.09
CA GLN A 30 -33.51 -5.45 -17.33
C GLN A 30 -32.73 -6.69 -17.76
N GLU A 31 -33.40 -7.70 -18.31
CA GLU A 31 -32.76 -8.92 -18.80
C GLU A 31 -32.02 -8.67 -20.11
N GLN A 32 -32.65 -7.97 -21.06
CA GLN A 32 -32.03 -7.57 -22.33
C GLN A 32 -30.86 -6.61 -22.11
N LEU A 33 -30.99 -5.66 -21.16
CA LEU A 33 -29.89 -4.78 -20.77
C LEU A 33 -28.71 -5.54 -20.14
N ARG A 34 -28.99 -6.64 -19.42
CA ARG A 34 -27.96 -7.50 -18.84
C ARG A 34 -27.23 -8.28 -19.92
N GLU A 35 -27.95 -8.83 -20.88
CA GLU A 35 -27.37 -9.53 -22.04
C GLU A 35 -26.50 -8.59 -22.88
N TRP A 36 -27.00 -7.37 -23.14
CA TRP A 36 -26.22 -6.33 -23.80
C TRP A 36 -24.95 -5.98 -23.01
N ALA A 37 -25.05 -5.80 -21.69
CA ALA A 37 -23.89 -5.51 -20.85
C ALA A 37 -22.85 -6.65 -20.89
N TYR A 38 -23.30 -7.90 -20.95
CA TYR A 38 -22.41 -9.04 -21.10
C TYR A 38 -21.73 -9.05 -22.47
N ALA A 39 -22.47 -8.81 -23.55
CA ALA A 39 -21.91 -8.72 -24.90
C ALA A 39 -20.93 -7.54 -25.05
N ALA A 40 -21.22 -6.40 -24.42
CA ALA A 40 -20.44 -5.17 -24.53
C ALA A 40 -19.19 -5.15 -23.63
N PHE A 41 -19.24 -5.75 -22.44
CA PHE A 41 -18.19 -5.65 -21.42
C PHE A 41 -17.55 -7.00 -21.05
N GLY A 42 -18.08 -8.12 -21.54
CA GLY A 42 -17.64 -9.47 -21.17
C GLY A 42 -17.96 -9.87 -19.73
N GLN A 43 -18.67 -9.03 -18.96
CA GLN A 43 -18.97 -9.23 -17.55
C GLN A 43 -20.43 -9.54 -17.30
N TRP A 44 -20.71 -10.66 -16.62
CA TRP A 44 -22.06 -11.03 -16.26
C TRP A 44 -22.47 -10.41 -14.92
N VAL A 45 -23.39 -9.45 -14.98
CA VAL A 45 -23.87 -8.68 -13.83
C VAL A 45 -25.26 -9.17 -13.43
N ALA A 46 -25.64 -9.08 -12.15
CA ALA A 46 -26.99 -9.46 -11.73
C ALA A 46 -28.05 -8.48 -12.27
N ARG A 47 -29.25 -9.01 -12.58
CA ARG A 47 -30.40 -8.22 -13.06
C ARG A 47 -30.75 -7.03 -12.14
N SER A 48 -30.73 -7.25 -10.82
CA SER A 48 -30.97 -6.19 -9.83
C SER A 48 -29.93 -5.09 -9.89
N THR A 49 -28.66 -5.43 -10.14
CA THR A 49 -27.57 -4.46 -10.29
C THR A 49 -27.75 -3.61 -11.54
N VAL A 50 -28.16 -4.20 -12.66
CA VAL A 50 -28.52 -3.46 -13.89
C VAL A 50 -29.63 -2.45 -13.58
N GLY A 51 -30.69 -2.88 -12.91
CA GLY A 51 -31.78 -2.00 -12.47
C GLY A 51 -31.32 -0.85 -11.56
N HIS A 52 -30.36 -1.09 -10.66
CA HIS A 52 -29.79 -0.02 -9.82
C HIS A 52 -28.92 0.95 -10.63
N ILE A 53 -28.14 0.48 -11.58
CA ILE A 53 -27.25 1.32 -12.39
C ILE A 53 -28.06 2.29 -13.25
N VAL A 54 -29.08 1.80 -13.96
CA VAL A 54 -29.85 2.62 -14.91
C VAL A 54 -30.75 3.65 -14.25
N ARG A 55 -31.14 3.44 -12.99
CA ARG A 55 -31.91 4.43 -12.19
C ARG A 55 -31.04 5.50 -11.55
N ALA A 56 -29.75 5.19 -11.33
CA ALA A 56 -28.82 6.14 -10.76
C ALA A 56 -28.39 7.18 -11.81
N PRO A 57 -28.16 8.45 -11.43
CA PRO A 57 -27.66 9.47 -12.33
C PRO A 57 -26.27 9.11 -12.88
N GLU A 58 -25.89 9.75 -13.99
CA GLU A 58 -24.56 9.57 -14.55
C GLU A 58 -23.48 10.02 -13.57
N GLU A 59 -22.46 9.18 -13.43
CA GLU A 59 -21.36 9.42 -12.52
C GLU A 59 -20.25 10.15 -13.28
N VAL A 60 -20.00 11.41 -12.92
CA VAL A 60 -18.86 12.19 -13.44
C VAL A 60 -17.66 11.93 -12.54
N CYS A 61 -16.85 10.94 -12.92
CA CYS A 61 -15.61 10.62 -12.20
C CYS A 61 -14.40 10.94 -13.08
N ALA A 62 -13.35 11.47 -12.46
CA ALA A 62 -12.10 11.77 -13.14
C ALA A 62 -11.44 10.49 -13.71
N ASN A 63 -11.52 9.35 -13.00
CA ASN A 63 -11.08 8.06 -13.52
C ASN A 63 -12.27 7.21 -14.00
N PRO A 64 -12.53 7.14 -15.32
CA PRO A 64 -13.64 6.36 -15.88
C PRO A 64 -13.50 4.84 -15.66
N GLU A 65 -12.28 4.33 -15.48
CA GLU A 65 -12.02 2.90 -15.27
C GLU A 65 -12.14 2.47 -13.81
N ALA A 66 -12.39 3.39 -12.88
CA ALA A 66 -12.63 3.03 -11.49
C ALA A 66 -13.94 2.22 -11.39
N THR A 67 -13.97 1.21 -10.50
CA THR A 67 -15.19 0.40 -10.25
C THR A 67 -16.12 1.03 -9.21
N ARG A 68 -15.62 2.03 -8.46
CA ARG A 68 -16.33 2.73 -7.39
C ARG A 68 -16.19 4.23 -7.55
N PHE A 69 -17.31 4.94 -7.44
CA PHE A 69 -17.32 6.39 -7.34
C PHE A 69 -16.79 6.84 -5.96
N GLN A 70 -15.72 7.63 -5.96
CA GLN A 70 -15.17 8.25 -4.74
C GLN A 70 -14.84 9.71 -5.01
N SER A 71 -15.75 10.60 -4.64
CA SER A 71 -15.54 12.05 -4.74
C SER A 71 -14.66 12.57 -3.61
N GLY A 72 -13.78 13.52 -3.94
CA GLY A 72 -12.96 14.24 -2.96
C GLY A 72 -13.63 15.49 -2.44
N ARG A 73 -12.90 16.24 -1.62
CA ARG A 73 -13.32 17.59 -1.18
C ARG A 73 -13.43 18.57 -2.36
N TYR A 74 -12.63 18.37 -3.41
CA TYR A 74 -12.54 19.25 -4.57
C TYR A 74 -12.65 18.45 -5.88
N PRO A 75 -13.86 17.97 -6.24
CA PRO A 75 -14.06 17.09 -7.39
C PRO A 75 -13.67 17.75 -8.72
N ASP A 76 -14.01 19.03 -8.92
CA ASP A 76 -13.74 19.74 -10.17
C ASP A 76 -12.23 19.91 -10.42
N MET A 77 -11.48 20.28 -9.38
CA MET A 77 -10.02 20.37 -9.45
C MET A 77 -9.39 19.01 -9.72
N GLU A 78 -9.90 17.95 -9.10
CA GLU A 78 -9.39 16.60 -9.32
C GLU A 78 -9.64 16.10 -10.73
N GLN A 79 -10.79 16.44 -11.31
CA GLN A 79 -11.13 16.11 -12.69
C GLN A 79 -10.17 16.82 -13.65
N GLU A 80 -9.92 18.11 -13.46
CA GLU A 80 -8.97 18.86 -14.27
C GLU A 80 -7.54 18.34 -14.11
N LEU A 81 -7.10 18.10 -12.88
CA LEU A 81 -5.76 17.57 -12.61
C LEU A 81 -5.57 16.19 -13.26
N TYR A 82 -6.57 15.30 -13.16
CA TYR A 82 -6.50 13.99 -13.80
C TYR A 82 -6.48 14.11 -15.33
N ALA A 83 -7.26 15.02 -15.92
CA ALA A 83 -7.23 15.28 -17.36
C ALA A 83 -5.85 15.78 -17.83
N LEU A 84 -5.19 16.65 -17.04
CA LEU A 84 -3.83 17.10 -17.33
C LEU A 84 -2.81 15.95 -17.27
N ILE A 85 -2.91 15.08 -16.27
CA ILE A 85 -2.06 13.88 -16.18
C ILE A 85 -2.30 12.99 -17.40
N ALA A 86 -3.55 12.83 -17.83
CA ALA A 86 -3.89 12.00 -18.97
C ALA A 86 -3.40 12.57 -20.31
N ALA A 87 -3.56 13.87 -20.52
CA ALA A 87 -3.02 14.56 -21.68
C ALA A 87 -1.48 14.45 -21.72
N ARG A 88 -0.80 14.63 -20.58
CA ARG A 88 0.66 14.50 -20.49
C ARG A 88 1.13 13.06 -20.73
N GLY A 89 0.41 12.06 -20.22
CA GLY A 89 0.66 10.65 -20.53
C GLY A 89 0.53 10.35 -22.03
N ALA A 90 -0.53 10.85 -22.66
CA ALA A 90 -0.74 10.72 -24.10
C ALA A 90 0.36 11.40 -24.93
N GLN A 91 0.80 12.60 -24.55
CA GLN A 91 1.91 13.31 -25.22
C GLN A 91 3.23 12.55 -25.13
N LEU A 92 3.50 11.90 -24.00
CA LEU A 92 4.73 11.14 -23.77
C LEU A 92 4.64 9.70 -24.30
N GLY A 93 3.47 9.27 -24.80
CA GLY A 93 3.24 7.87 -25.17
C GLY A 93 3.33 6.90 -23.99
N VAL A 94 3.19 7.40 -22.76
CA VAL A 94 3.29 6.62 -21.52
C VAL A 94 1.90 6.41 -20.96
N ASP A 95 1.51 5.14 -20.79
CA ASP A 95 0.34 4.82 -19.98
C ASP A 95 0.60 5.23 -18.52
N ILE A 96 -0.25 6.13 -18.04
CA ILE A 96 -0.23 6.72 -16.69
C ILE A 96 -0.30 5.63 -15.61
N LYS A 97 -0.82 4.45 -15.94
CA LYS A 97 -0.95 3.31 -15.04
C LYS A 97 0.26 2.36 -15.07
N ARG A 98 1.32 2.67 -15.82
CA ARG A 98 2.57 1.90 -15.76
C ARG A 98 3.37 2.24 -14.50
N LEU A 99 4.01 1.21 -13.95
CA LEU A 99 4.73 1.27 -12.68
C LEU A 99 6.09 2.00 -12.79
N ASP A 100 6.64 2.05 -14.01
CA ASP A 100 8.07 2.30 -14.24
C ASP A 100 8.43 3.79 -14.24
N ALA A 101 7.47 4.69 -14.51
CA ALA A 101 7.66 6.14 -14.43
C ALA A 101 6.32 6.88 -14.21
N PRO A 102 6.05 7.43 -13.01
CA PRO A 102 4.87 8.28 -12.83
C PRO A 102 5.03 9.56 -13.67
N VAL A 103 3.99 9.88 -14.45
CA VAL A 103 3.96 11.03 -15.39
C VAL A 103 4.23 12.37 -14.69
N LEU A 104 3.84 12.47 -13.41
CA LEU A 104 4.14 13.60 -12.53
C LEU A 104 4.66 13.07 -11.18
N SER A 105 5.66 13.76 -10.64
CA SER A 105 6.12 13.59 -9.27
C SER A 105 5.07 14.07 -8.25
N ASP A 106 5.18 13.62 -7.00
CA ASP A 106 4.25 14.00 -5.91
C ASP A 106 4.24 15.50 -5.63
N SER A 107 5.41 16.15 -5.77
CA SER A 107 5.56 17.60 -5.63
C SER A 107 4.88 18.35 -6.78
N GLU A 108 5.04 17.90 -8.03
CA GLU A 108 4.36 18.48 -9.18
C GLU A 108 2.84 18.32 -9.09
N LEU A 109 2.35 17.15 -8.66
CA LEU A 109 0.92 16.92 -8.44
C LEU A 109 0.34 17.87 -7.40
N TRP A 110 1.05 18.04 -6.28
CA TRP A 110 0.65 18.98 -5.23
C TRP A 110 0.65 20.42 -5.72
N ALA A 111 1.70 20.84 -6.43
CA ALA A 111 1.83 22.19 -6.96
C ALA A 111 0.72 22.50 -7.97
N LYS A 112 0.47 21.59 -8.92
CA LYS A 112 -0.60 21.73 -9.92
C LYS A 112 -1.99 21.73 -9.29
N ALA A 113 -2.24 20.89 -8.29
CA ALA A 113 -3.52 20.91 -7.56
C ALA A 113 -3.78 22.27 -6.90
N ASN A 114 -2.77 22.85 -6.23
CA ASN A 114 -2.89 24.16 -5.61
C ASN A 114 -2.97 25.30 -6.63
N GLU A 115 -2.32 25.19 -7.78
CA GLU A 115 -2.46 26.13 -8.89
C GLU A 115 -3.91 26.17 -9.40
N ILE A 116 -4.53 25.01 -9.62
CA ILE A 116 -5.93 24.89 -10.05
C ILE A 116 -6.87 25.45 -8.97
N LEU A 117 -6.63 25.13 -7.68
CA LEU A 117 -7.44 25.67 -6.59
C LEU A 117 -7.33 27.19 -6.46
N LYS A 118 -6.12 27.74 -6.59
CA LYS A 118 -5.92 29.20 -6.59
C LYS A 118 -6.70 29.88 -7.71
N ARG A 119 -6.71 29.28 -8.90
CA ARG A 119 -7.45 29.80 -10.06
C ARG A 119 -8.97 29.70 -9.89
N THR A 120 -9.47 28.61 -9.31
CA THR A 120 -10.92 28.33 -9.23
C THR A 120 -11.60 28.89 -7.98
N ARG A 121 -10.86 29.02 -6.87
CA ARG A 121 -11.41 29.37 -5.53
C ARG A 121 -10.61 30.41 -4.75
N GLY A 122 -9.49 30.90 -5.30
CA GLY A 122 -8.64 31.92 -4.68
C GLY A 122 -7.58 31.37 -3.72
N SER A 123 -6.74 32.26 -3.19
CA SER A 123 -5.49 31.92 -2.47
C SER A 123 -5.66 31.34 -1.05
N HIS A 124 -6.88 31.29 -0.51
CA HIS A 124 -7.13 30.84 0.87
C HIS A 124 -7.38 29.32 0.98
N GLU A 125 -7.67 28.64 -0.13
CA GLU A 125 -7.85 27.18 -0.14
C GLU A 125 -6.63 26.47 -0.74
N GLY A 126 -6.22 25.38 -0.09
CA GLY A 126 -5.12 24.54 -0.55
C GLY A 126 -5.28 23.10 -0.10
N VAL A 127 -4.54 22.22 -0.75
CA VAL A 127 -4.43 20.80 -0.38
C VAL A 127 -3.12 20.53 0.35
N SER A 128 -3.16 19.62 1.32
CA SER A 128 -1.96 19.16 2.02
C SER A 128 -1.20 18.13 1.20
N VAL A 129 0.07 17.87 1.54
CA VAL A 129 0.86 16.81 0.89
C VAL A 129 0.18 15.43 1.02
N ALA A 130 -0.47 15.16 2.16
CA ALA A 130 -1.24 13.94 2.38
C ALA A 130 -2.45 13.77 1.46
N TRP A 131 -2.94 14.86 0.85
CA TRP A 131 -4.02 14.79 -0.14
C TRP A 131 -3.55 14.09 -1.42
N VAL A 132 -2.29 14.29 -1.85
CA VAL A 132 -1.74 13.66 -3.07
C VAL A 132 -1.82 12.13 -2.97
N HIS A 133 -1.48 11.59 -1.80
CA HIS A 133 -1.56 10.14 -1.57
C HIS A 133 -3.02 9.63 -1.66
N ARG A 134 -3.99 10.39 -1.14
CA ARG A 134 -5.43 10.05 -1.24
C ARG A 134 -5.94 10.22 -2.66
N PHE A 135 -5.50 11.23 -3.39
CA PHE A 135 -5.80 11.45 -4.81
C PHE A 135 -5.32 10.24 -5.63
N LYS A 136 -4.04 9.88 -5.52
CA LYS A 136 -3.48 8.71 -6.21
C LYS A 136 -4.25 7.43 -5.91
N LYS A 137 -4.61 7.20 -4.65
CA LYS A 137 -5.37 6.01 -4.24
C LYS A 137 -6.81 5.99 -4.80
N ARG A 138 -7.47 7.13 -4.92
CA ARG A 138 -8.83 7.21 -5.47
C ARG A 138 -8.84 7.01 -6.98
N HIS A 139 -7.86 7.59 -7.66
CA HIS A 139 -7.77 7.54 -9.12
C HIS A 139 -6.97 6.37 -9.67
N GLY A 140 -6.59 5.39 -8.83
CA GLY A 140 -5.90 4.19 -9.30
C GLY A 140 -4.41 4.38 -9.60
N LEU A 141 -3.85 5.56 -9.35
CA LEU A 141 -2.46 5.94 -9.63
C LEU A 141 -1.47 5.55 -8.52
N HIS A 142 -1.94 4.89 -7.47
CA HIS A 142 -1.09 4.50 -6.36
C HIS A 142 -0.25 3.27 -6.70
N ARG A 143 1.05 3.25 -6.35
CA ARG A 143 2.01 2.18 -6.69
C ARG A 143 1.49 0.77 -6.39
N SER A 144 0.80 0.57 -5.26
CA SER A 144 0.21 -0.72 -4.90
C SER A 144 -1.02 -1.13 -5.73
N GLN A 145 -1.77 -0.18 -6.27
CA GLN A 145 -2.87 -0.43 -7.21
C GLN A 145 -2.32 -0.71 -8.61
N LEU A 146 -1.31 0.05 -9.05
CA LEU A 146 -0.60 -0.21 -10.31
C LEU A 146 0.04 -1.60 -10.33
N LYS A 147 0.69 -2.01 -9.23
CA LYS A 147 1.25 -3.36 -9.08
C LYS A 147 0.18 -4.46 -9.19
N ARG A 148 -1.02 -4.23 -8.64
CA ARG A 148 -2.15 -5.18 -8.79
C ARG A 148 -2.70 -5.19 -10.21
N ALA A 149 -2.84 -4.04 -10.85
CA ALA A 149 -3.32 -3.92 -12.22
C ALA A 149 -2.38 -4.61 -13.21
N ALA A 150 -1.07 -4.42 -13.06
CA ALA A 150 -0.04 -5.14 -13.84
C ALA A 150 -0.10 -6.65 -13.61
N GLY A 151 -0.31 -7.09 -12.35
CA GLY A 151 -0.47 -8.51 -12.04
C GLY A 151 -1.75 -9.14 -12.60
N SER A 152 -2.83 -8.37 -12.76
CA SER A 152 -4.06 -8.84 -13.42
C SER A 152 -3.99 -8.81 -14.94
N ALA A 153 -3.26 -7.86 -15.53
CA ALA A 153 -3.07 -7.76 -16.97
C ALA A 153 -2.17 -8.87 -17.54
N GLY A 154 -1.32 -9.48 -16.69
CA GLY A 154 -0.50 -10.65 -17.04
C GLY A 154 -1.25 -11.99 -17.07
N ILE A 155 -2.56 -12.01 -16.78
CA ILE A 155 -3.42 -13.20 -16.88
C ILE A 155 -4.47 -12.92 -17.96
N ALA A 156 -4.03 -12.87 -19.21
CA ALA A 156 -4.95 -12.99 -20.34
C ALA A 156 -5.31 -14.47 -20.53
N PRO A 157 -6.60 -14.82 -20.75
CA PRO A 157 -6.98 -16.19 -21.07
C PRO A 157 -6.62 -16.48 -22.53
N ASN A 158 -5.58 -17.27 -22.76
CA ASN A 158 -5.34 -17.82 -24.08
C ASN A 158 -6.52 -18.72 -24.45
N THR A 159 -7.26 -18.25 -25.44
CA THR A 159 -8.17 -19.03 -26.26
C THR A 159 -7.31 -19.69 -27.34
N GLU A 160 -7.03 -20.98 -27.19
CA GLU A 160 -6.55 -21.81 -28.31
C GLU A 160 -6.85 -23.29 -28.02
N THR A 161 -7.95 -23.73 -28.66
CA THR A 161 -8.02 -24.90 -29.53
C THR A 161 -7.26 -26.18 -29.14
N THR A 162 -8.06 -27.17 -28.73
CA THR A 162 -7.91 -28.62 -28.93
C THR A 162 -6.80 -29.09 -29.88
N VAL A 163 -5.87 -29.91 -29.38
CA VAL A 163 -5.47 -31.18 -30.04
C VAL A 163 -5.21 -32.25 -28.97
N THR A 164 -6.03 -33.29 -29.03
CA THR A 164 -5.91 -34.57 -28.35
C THR A 164 -4.72 -35.36 -28.89
N ILE A 165 -3.75 -35.73 -28.05
CA ILE A 165 -2.95 -36.96 -28.27
C ILE A 165 -2.76 -37.67 -26.93
N ASN A 166 -3.37 -38.85 -26.85
CA ASN A 166 -3.17 -39.85 -25.82
C ASN A 166 -1.76 -40.44 -25.94
N THR A 167 -1.00 -40.46 -24.85
CA THR A 167 0.08 -41.42 -24.70
C THR A 167 0.04 -42.01 -23.29
N ARG A 168 -0.44 -43.25 -23.22
CA ARG A 168 -0.34 -44.11 -22.04
C ARG A 168 1.11 -44.51 -21.81
N VAL A 169 1.60 -44.37 -20.59
CA VAL A 169 2.53 -45.34 -19.99
C VAL A 169 2.07 -45.58 -18.56
N SER A 170 1.63 -46.82 -18.33
CA SER A 170 1.37 -47.40 -17.03
C SER A 170 2.69 -47.68 -16.31
N SER A 171 2.76 -47.42 -15.01
CA SER A 171 3.47 -48.32 -14.09
C SER A 171 2.81 -48.30 -12.71
N ALA A 172 2.51 -49.50 -12.26
CA ALA A 172 1.80 -49.85 -11.04
C ALA A 172 2.67 -49.68 -9.79
N GLY A 173 2.05 -49.52 -8.62
CA GLY A 173 2.81 -49.57 -7.38
C GLY A 173 2.05 -49.26 -6.08
N VAL A 174 1.22 -50.21 -5.63
CA VAL A 174 1.04 -50.61 -4.22
C VAL A 174 0.42 -49.61 -3.22
N ALA A 175 -0.79 -49.94 -2.77
CA ALA A 175 -1.40 -49.46 -1.52
C ALA A 175 -0.72 -50.10 -0.29
N PRO A 176 -0.75 -49.44 0.88
CA PRO A 176 -1.58 -50.02 1.92
C PRO A 176 -2.38 -49.02 2.75
N THR A 177 -3.50 -49.53 3.23
CA THR A 177 -4.53 -48.94 4.08
C THR A 177 -4.08 -48.86 5.54
N VAL A 178 -4.16 -47.69 6.18
CA VAL A 178 -4.31 -47.53 7.65
C VAL A 178 -5.22 -46.32 7.91
N PRO A 179 -6.23 -46.41 8.79
CA PRO A 179 -7.19 -45.32 9.04
C PRO A 179 -6.60 -44.31 10.03
N ALA A 180 -6.32 -43.10 9.56
CA ALA A 180 -5.89 -41.99 10.41
C ALA A 180 -7.06 -41.02 10.65
N VAL A 181 -7.35 -40.85 11.94
CA VAL A 181 -8.26 -39.87 12.55
C VAL A 181 -8.04 -38.47 11.94
N PRO A 182 -9.07 -37.74 11.49
CA PRO A 182 -8.84 -36.39 10.98
C PRO A 182 -8.60 -35.42 12.15
N SER A 183 -7.33 -35.16 12.44
CA SER A 183 -6.88 -33.97 13.16
C SER A 183 -7.23 -32.74 12.33
N VAL A 184 -8.32 -32.06 12.69
CA VAL A 184 -8.75 -30.80 12.09
C VAL A 184 -7.87 -29.67 12.63
N ALA A 185 -6.60 -29.60 12.22
CA ALA A 185 -5.72 -28.53 12.69
C ALA A 185 -4.52 -28.25 11.77
N ALA A 186 -4.65 -28.29 10.44
CA ALA A 186 -3.59 -27.77 9.57
C ALA A 186 -4.09 -27.52 8.14
N ALA A 187 -4.87 -26.46 7.92
CA ALA A 187 -5.08 -25.95 6.56
C ALA A 187 -5.05 -24.43 6.55
N ALA A 188 -4.28 -23.89 5.59
CA ALA A 188 -4.10 -22.48 5.24
C ALA A 188 -3.15 -21.65 6.12
N ALA A 189 -1.85 -21.99 6.06
CA ALA A 189 -0.79 -20.99 6.14
C ALA A 189 -0.82 -20.16 4.85
N GLY A 190 -1.72 -19.18 4.80
CA GLY A 190 -1.73 -18.14 3.79
C GLY A 190 -1.66 -16.78 4.49
N ASN A 191 -0.90 -15.85 3.92
CA ASN A 191 -0.80 -14.44 4.35
C ASN A 191 -2.16 -13.73 4.22
N ARG A 192 -3.10 -14.08 5.09
CA ARG A 192 -4.39 -13.39 5.20
C ARG A 192 -4.12 -12.00 5.78
N SER A 193 -4.79 -10.99 5.24
CA SER A 193 -4.58 -9.58 5.63
C SER A 193 -5.77 -8.98 6.38
N HIS A 194 -6.83 -9.76 6.62
CA HIS A 194 -8.06 -9.32 7.26
C HIS A 194 -8.32 -10.11 8.54
N PHE A 195 -8.97 -9.45 9.51
CA PHE A 195 -9.38 -10.06 10.78
C PHE A 195 -10.55 -11.02 10.56
N VAL A 196 -10.46 -12.20 11.17
CA VAL A 196 -11.59 -13.15 11.35
C VAL A 196 -12.13 -13.12 12.79
N SER A 197 -13.23 -13.83 13.08
CA SER A 197 -13.86 -13.74 14.40
C SER A 197 -12.95 -14.23 15.54
N SER A 198 -12.22 -15.33 15.34
CA SER A 198 -11.25 -15.83 16.33
C SER A 198 -10.13 -14.83 16.61
N GLU A 199 -9.66 -14.11 15.60
CA GLU A 199 -8.65 -13.04 15.75
C GLU A 199 -9.22 -11.79 16.43
N ASP A 200 -10.48 -11.43 16.17
CA ASP A 200 -11.18 -10.37 16.89
C ASP A 200 -11.31 -10.70 18.38
N ILE A 201 -11.64 -11.96 18.72
CA ILE A 201 -11.73 -12.43 20.11
C ILE A 201 -10.36 -12.31 20.81
N LEU A 202 -9.28 -12.74 20.14
CA LEU A 202 -7.93 -12.61 20.68
C LEU A 202 -7.53 -11.15 20.88
N LEU A 203 -7.78 -10.29 19.88
CA LEU A 203 -7.54 -8.84 19.97
C LEU A 203 -8.27 -8.23 21.17
N LEU A 204 -9.57 -8.48 21.32
CA LEU A 204 -10.37 -7.94 22.42
C LEU A 204 -9.91 -8.46 23.78
N THR A 205 -9.54 -9.74 23.87
CA THR A 205 -8.97 -10.34 25.09
C THR A 205 -7.69 -9.62 25.50
N ARG A 206 -6.78 -9.35 24.54
CA ARG A 206 -5.53 -8.61 24.83
C ARG A 206 -5.78 -7.15 25.17
N VAL A 207 -6.78 -6.51 24.56
CA VAL A 207 -7.19 -5.14 24.89
C VAL A 207 -7.72 -5.05 26.32
N LEU A 208 -8.53 -5.99 26.78
CA LEU A 208 -9.00 -6.03 28.17
C LEU A 208 -7.87 -6.32 29.17
N ALA A 209 -6.87 -7.12 28.77
CA ALA A 209 -5.72 -7.42 29.62
C ALA A 209 -4.74 -6.24 29.75
N VAL A 210 -4.52 -5.48 28.68
CA VAL A 210 -3.58 -4.34 28.68
C VAL A 210 -4.25 -3.05 29.11
N LYS A 211 -5.53 -2.87 28.77
CA LYS A 211 -6.32 -1.65 28.97
C LYS A 211 -5.60 -0.41 28.41
N PRO A 212 -5.45 -0.29 27.07
CA PRO A 212 -4.66 0.78 26.46
C PRO A 212 -5.01 2.21 26.88
N TRP A 213 -6.25 2.43 27.31
CA TRP A 213 -6.76 3.72 27.80
C TRP A 213 -6.21 4.12 29.17
N THR A 214 -5.64 3.21 29.97
CA THR A 214 -5.05 3.54 31.28
C THR A 214 -3.62 4.06 31.18
N PHE A 215 -3.04 4.08 29.98
CA PHE A 215 -1.69 4.60 29.75
C PHE A 215 -1.71 6.13 29.60
N PRO A 216 -0.69 6.85 30.12
CA PRO A 216 -0.56 8.30 29.93
C PRO A 216 -0.62 8.72 28.46
N TYR A 217 -0.04 7.89 27.59
CA TYR A 217 -0.21 7.96 26.14
C TYR A 217 -0.89 6.69 25.67
N ALA A 218 -2.17 6.79 25.26
CA ALA A 218 -2.97 5.63 24.86
C ALA A 218 -2.29 4.75 23.79
N MET A 219 -1.52 5.36 22.88
CA MET A 219 -0.80 4.63 21.83
C MET A 219 0.31 3.71 22.35
N ASP A 220 0.90 3.99 23.50
CA ASP A 220 1.90 3.10 24.12
C ASP A 220 1.21 1.84 24.65
N GLY A 221 0.02 1.99 25.23
CA GLY A 221 -0.85 0.86 25.58
C GLY A 221 -1.24 0.03 24.36
N TRP A 222 -1.55 0.67 23.22
CA TRP A 222 -1.83 -0.05 21.98
C TRP A 222 -0.60 -0.75 21.39
N GLN A 223 0.60 -0.23 21.60
CA GLN A 223 1.84 -0.93 21.24
C GLN A 223 2.02 -2.19 22.08
N GLN A 224 1.77 -2.13 23.39
CA GLN A 224 1.81 -3.31 24.26
C GLN A 224 0.77 -4.38 23.88
N VAL A 225 -0.43 -3.97 23.42
CA VAL A 225 -1.42 -4.92 22.88
C VAL A 225 -0.86 -5.67 21.67
N VAL A 226 -0.20 -4.97 20.75
CA VAL A 226 0.39 -5.60 19.55
C VAL A 226 1.55 -6.53 19.92
N GLU A 227 2.37 -6.15 20.90
CA GLU A 227 3.47 -6.99 21.37
C GLU A 227 2.95 -8.30 22.00
N LYS A 228 1.91 -8.22 22.84
CA LYS A 228 1.25 -9.42 23.39
C LYS A 228 0.58 -10.28 22.32
N LEU A 229 -0.04 -9.66 21.31
CA LEU A 229 -0.61 -10.39 20.18
C LEU A 229 0.45 -11.08 19.33
N ARG A 230 1.64 -10.48 19.16
CA ARG A 230 2.77 -11.11 18.45
C ARG A 230 3.31 -12.32 19.20
N GLY A 231 3.23 -12.31 20.53
CA GLY A 231 3.58 -13.45 21.38
C GLY A 231 2.58 -14.60 21.31
N ASP A 232 1.37 -14.38 20.77
CA ASP A 232 0.36 -15.43 20.61
C ASP A 232 0.51 -16.17 19.29
N GLY A 233 0.89 -17.45 19.36
CA GLY A 233 0.99 -18.32 18.17
C GLY A 233 -0.31 -18.50 17.36
N ASN A 234 -1.44 -18.09 17.95
CA ASN A 234 -2.76 -18.13 17.31
C ASN A 234 -3.09 -16.85 16.53
N PHE A 235 -2.33 -15.77 16.70
CA PHE A 235 -2.53 -14.51 15.97
C PHE A 235 -1.57 -14.44 14.79
N ARG A 236 -2.11 -14.62 13.57
CA ARG A 236 -1.30 -14.78 12.34
C ARG A 236 -1.22 -13.52 11.48
N LEU A 237 -1.62 -12.37 12.03
CA LEU A 237 -1.66 -11.10 11.30
C LEU A 237 -0.53 -10.16 11.74
N GLU A 238 0.19 -9.59 10.78
CA GLU A 238 1.08 -8.46 11.05
C GLU A 238 0.26 -7.15 11.01
N LYS A 239 0.00 -6.57 12.19
CA LYS A 239 -0.78 -5.33 12.34
C LYS A 239 -0.05 -4.32 13.20
N THR A 240 -0.24 -3.04 12.86
CA THR A 240 0.25 -1.92 13.65
C THR A 240 -0.72 -1.58 14.78
N ALA A 241 -0.23 -0.89 15.82
CA ALA A 241 -1.05 -0.45 16.95
C ALA A 241 -2.31 0.32 16.50
N GLY A 242 -2.15 1.24 15.53
CA GLY A 242 -3.28 1.99 14.97
C GLY A 242 -4.27 1.12 14.18
N ALA A 243 -3.81 0.04 13.53
CA ALA A 243 -4.70 -0.88 12.83
C ALA A 243 -5.55 -1.72 13.82
N CYS A 244 -4.96 -2.15 14.93
CA CYS A 244 -5.66 -2.84 16.01
C CYS A 244 -6.70 -1.92 16.68
N GLN A 245 -6.33 -0.68 16.98
CA GLN A 245 -7.24 0.32 17.52
C GLN A 245 -8.42 0.60 16.57
N ALA A 246 -8.14 0.83 15.29
CA ALA A 246 -9.18 1.07 14.29
C ALA A 246 -10.15 -0.13 14.16
N ARG A 247 -9.63 -1.36 14.31
CA ARG A 247 -10.46 -2.56 14.30
C ARG A 247 -11.40 -2.62 15.50
N VAL A 248 -10.91 -2.34 16.72
CA VAL A 248 -11.75 -2.31 17.93
C VAL A 248 -12.83 -1.23 17.83
N ASN A 249 -12.46 -0.02 17.38
CA ASN A 249 -13.42 1.07 17.20
C ASN A 249 -14.51 0.71 16.18
N LEU A 250 -14.16 0.01 15.10
CA LEU A 250 -15.12 -0.46 14.11
C LEU A 250 -16.10 -1.48 14.73
N LEU A 251 -15.60 -2.43 15.53
CA LEU A 251 -16.44 -3.43 16.21
C LEU A 251 -17.38 -2.79 17.24
N LEU A 252 -16.87 -1.86 18.04
CA LEU A 252 -17.69 -1.07 18.98
C LEU A 252 -18.75 -0.25 18.23
N GLY A 253 -18.40 0.35 17.08
CA GLY A 253 -19.35 1.05 16.22
C GLY A 253 -20.45 0.14 15.68
N HIS A 254 -20.13 -1.08 15.27
CA HIS A 254 -21.14 -2.06 14.85
C HIS A 254 -22.04 -2.51 16.00
N MET A 255 -21.49 -2.69 17.20
CA MET A 255 -22.26 -3.02 18.41
C MET A 255 -23.24 -1.89 18.77
N LYS A 256 -22.76 -0.64 18.83
CA LYS A 256 -23.60 0.53 19.12
C LYS A 256 -24.70 0.75 18.07
N ALA A 257 -24.43 0.40 16.80
CA ALA A 257 -25.41 0.47 15.71
C ALA A 257 -26.34 -0.76 15.61
N GLY A 258 -26.26 -1.73 16.53
CA GLY A 258 -27.07 -2.95 16.49
C GLY A 258 -26.81 -3.84 15.27
N ASN A 259 -25.66 -3.69 14.60
CA ASN A 259 -25.35 -4.40 13.35
C ASN A 259 -24.81 -5.81 13.62
N THR A 260 -25.70 -6.69 14.08
CA THR A 260 -25.39 -8.09 14.42
C THR A 260 -24.93 -8.90 13.22
N ALA A 261 -25.40 -8.57 12.01
CA ALA A 261 -24.97 -9.21 10.77
C ALA A 261 -23.49 -8.96 10.47
N ALA A 262 -22.99 -7.74 10.68
CA ALA A 262 -21.58 -7.41 10.50
C ALA A 262 -20.68 -8.09 11.55
N LEU A 263 -21.16 -8.19 12.79
CA LEU A 263 -20.46 -8.87 13.88
C LEU A 263 -20.43 -10.40 13.70
N ARG A 264 -21.46 -11.02 13.12
CA ARG A 264 -21.51 -12.49 12.91
C ARG A 264 -20.81 -12.98 11.63
N LYS A 265 -20.52 -12.08 10.68
CA LYS A 265 -20.14 -12.38 9.29
C LYS A 265 -19.03 -13.42 9.07
N SER A 266 -18.16 -13.69 10.05
CA SER A 266 -17.01 -14.59 9.88
C SER A 266 -16.71 -15.49 11.08
N GLY A 267 -17.74 -15.96 11.80
CA GLY A 267 -17.56 -16.84 12.97
C GLY A 267 -18.75 -17.74 13.28
N THR A 268 -18.56 -18.68 14.21
CA THR A 268 -19.63 -19.52 14.75
C THR A 268 -20.56 -18.73 15.67
N GLU A 269 -21.68 -19.32 16.09
CA GLU A 269 -22.59 -18.73 17.06
C GLU A 269 -21.89 -18.48 18.41
N ASP A 270 -21.14 -19.47 18.90
CA ASP A 270 -20.33 -19.34 20.13
C ASP A 270 -19.30 -18.21 20.05
N GLU A 271 -18.62 -18.06 18.89
CA GLU A 271 -17.66 -16.98 18.68
C GLU A 271 -18.34 -15.61 18.64
N PHE A 272 -19.55 -15.54 18.10
CA PHE A 272 -20.35 -14.33 18.08
C PHE A 272 -20.73 -13.91 19.51
N ASP A 273 -21.25 -14.83 20.32
CA ASP A 273 -21.67 -14.55 21.69
C ASP A 273 -20.49 -14.12 22.55
N ARG A 274 -19.37 -14.85 22.46
CA ARG A 274 -18.12 -14.50 23.16
C ARG A 274 -17.59 -13.12 22.75
N LYS A 275 -17.63 -12.81 21.45
CA LYS A 275 -17.20 -11.50 20.95
C LYS A 275 -18.10 -10.37 21.43
N CYS A 276 -19.42 -10.58 21.47
CA CYS A 276 -20.37 -9.61 22.00
C CYS A 276 -20.11 -9.34 23.50
N ALA A 277 -19.92 -10.39 24.31
CA ALA A 277 -19.58 -10.25 25.73
C ALA A 277 -18.30 -9.41 25.93
N LEU A 278 -17.23 -9.73 25.19
CA LEU A 278 -15.97 -8.97 25.24
C LEU A 278 -16.14 -7.52 24.81
N LEU A 279 -16.94 -7.24 23.77
CA LEU A 279 -17.18 -5.87 23.32
C LEU A 279 -17.97 -5.05 24.35
N SER A 280 -18.98 -5.66 24.98
CA SER A 280 -19.73 -5.03 26.07
C SER A 280 -18.81 -4.68 27.24
N GLU A 281 -17.91 -5.60 27.60
CA GLU A 281 -16.94 -5.37 28.67
C GLU A 281 -15.93 -4.26 28.32
N VAL A 282 -15.37 -4.27 27.09
CA VAL A 282 -14.46 -3.21 26.62
C VAL A 282 -15.17 -1.85 26.65
N SER A 283 -16.41 -1.78 26.16
CA SER A 283 -17.19 -0.54 26.16
C SER A 283 -17.43 -0.04 27.58
N SER A 284 -17.82 -0.93 28.50
CA SER A 284 -18.03 -0.59 29.90
C SER A 284 -16.76 -0.05 30.56
N GLN A 285 -15.63 -0.73 30.41
CA GLN A 285 -14.35 -0.28 31.01
C GLN A 285 -13.85 1.04 30.40
N MET A 286 -14.04 1.26 29.10
CA MET A 286 -13.68 2.53 28.45
C MET A 286 -14.57 3.68 28.91
N GLU A 287 -15.87 3.45 29.12
CA GLU A 287 -16.82 4.45 29.59
C GLU A 287 -16.61 4.77 31.09
N SER A 288 -16.34 3.76 31.92
CA SER A 288 -15.96 3.94 33.32
C SER A 288 -14.66 4.72 33.50
N HIS A 289 -13.71 4.58 32.56
CA HIS A 289 -12.45 5.33 32.60
C HIS A 289 -12.57 6.73 31.96
N GLY A 290 -13.38 6.87 30.89
CA GLY A 290 -13.66 8.15 30.25
C GLY A 290 -14.60 9.07 31.05
N GLY A 291 -15.39 8.52 31.97
CA GLY A 291 -16.23 9.26 32.91
C GLY A 291 -15.54 9.67 34.21
N GLY A 292 -14.29 9.23 34.44
CA GLY A 292 -13.51 9.44 35.67
C GLY A 292 -12.47 10.55 35.57
N GLY A 293 -12.86 11.73 35.10
CA GLY A 293 -12.09 12.95 35.32
C GLY A 293 -12.42 13.51 36.71
N VAL A 294 -11.45 13.46 37.63
CA VAL A 294 -11.52 13.86 39.05
C VAL A 294 -12.21 12.83 39.96
N GLN A 295 -11.42 11.88 40.45
CA GLN A 295 -11.59 11.37 41.80
C GLN A 295 -10.22 11.45 42.50
N THR A 296 -9.99 12.58 43.17
CA THR A 296 -9.06 12.63 44.28
C THR A 296 -9.62 11.73 45.36
N ALA A 297 -8.87 10.70 45.72
CA ALA A 297 -9.19 9.86 46.87
C ALA A 297 -9.04 10.71 48.14
N GLU A 298 -10.15 10.96 48.83
CA GLU A 298 -10.12 11.27 50.25
C GLU A 298 -11.07 10.33 50.99
N ASN A 299 -10.46 9.58 51.91
CA ASN A 299 -11.13 8.70 52.84
C ASN A 299 -11.89 9.53 53.89
N ALA A 300 -12.99 8.94 54.36
CA ALA A 300 -13.99 9.50 55.25
C ALA A 300 -13.46 10.08 56.58
N SER A 301 -14.12 11.13 57.08
CA SER A 301 -14.74 11.12 58.42
C SER A 301 -15.73 12.29 58.66
N SER A 302 -17.02 11.94 58.77
CA SER A 302 -17.92 12.26 59.91
C SER A 302 -18.41 13.71 60.24
N VAL A 303 -19.74 13.88 60.08
CA VAL A 303 -20.78 14.52 60.94
C VAL A 303 -21.18 16.01 60.77
N SER A 304 -22.50 16.21 60.55
CA SER A 304 -23.42 17.35 60.83
C SER A 304 -23.11 18.75 60.28
N ALA A 305 -24.06 19.68 60.07
CA ALA A 305 -25.50 19.74 59.86
C ALA A 305 -25.83 21.25 59.69
N VAL A 306 -26.97 21.57 59.07
CA VAL A 306 -27.75 22.83 59.18
C VAL A 306 -27.37 24.05 58.30
N ALA A 307 -28.20 24.23 57.26
CA ALA A 307 -28.98 25.41 56.84
C ALA A 307 -28.38 26.81 56.53
N ALA A 308 -29.09 27.43 55.57
CA ALA A 308 -29.31 28.86 55.30
C ALA A 308 -28.36 29.57 54.31
N ALA A 309 -28.96 30.04 53.20
CA ALA A 309 -28.45 31.07 52.29
C ALA A 309 -28.66 32.50 52.91
N PRO A 310 -28.35 33.65 52.26
CA PRO A 310 -27.72 33.91 50.96
C PRO A 310 -26.73 35.14 50.92
N VAL A 311 -26.18 35.43 49.73
CA VAL A 311 -25.59 36.71 49.21
C VAL A 311 -24.33 37.29 49.88
N ALA A 312 -23.23 37.42 49.12
CA ALA A 312 -22.58 38.71 48.80
C ALA A 312 -21.30 38.52 47.99
N VAL A 313 -21.18 39.32 46.93
CA VAL A 313 -19.98 39.56 46.12
C VAL A 313 -18.89 40.17 47.00
N GLN A 314 -17.67 39.64 46.91
CA GLN A 314 -16.46 40.42 47.12
C GLN A 314 -15.25 39.75 46.45
N ASP A 315 -14.72 40.46 45.45
CA ASP A 315 -13.38 40.31 44.92
C ASP A 315 -12.37 40.39 46.07
N ALA A 316 -11.62 39.31 46.27
CA ALA A 316 -10.37 39.34 47.00
C ALA A 316 -9.38 38.41 46.31
N VAL A 317 -8.44 39.05 45.64
CA VAL A 317 -7.23 38.50 45.03
C VAL A 317 -6.60 37.46 45.96
N SER A 318 -6.61 36.20 45.52
CA SER A 318 -5.66 35.20 45.99
C SER A 318 -4.90 34.68 44.78
N SER A 319 -3.78 35.33 44.53
CA SER A 319 -2.74 34.86 43.63
C SER A 319 -2.23 33.52 44.11
N VAL A 320 -2.83 32.44 43.62
CA VAL A 320 -2.26 31.10 43.66
C VAL A 320 -1.69 30.85 42.27
N GLU A 321 -0.36 30.92 42.19
CA GLU A 321 0.45 30.58 41.03
C GLU A 321 -0.03 29.25 40.43
N ILE A 322 -0.62 29.29 39.23
CA ILE A 322 -0.88 28.11 38.41
C ILE A 322 0.45 27.81 37.70
N PRO A 323 1.27 26.84 38.13
CA PRO A 323 2.57 26.64 37.52
C PRO A 323 2.38 25.87 36.21
N ASN A 324 2.87 26.47 35.13
CA ASN A 324 3.71 25.77 34.15
C ASN A 324 3.13 24.60 33.31
N LEU A 325 1.87 24.17 33.42
CA LEU A 325 1.36 23.04 32.62
C LEU A 325 1.41 23.28 31.10
N ALA A 326 1.14 24.51 30.66
CA ALA A 326 1.19 24.87 29.24
C ALA A 326 2.63 24.86 28.70
N GLN A 327 3.56 25.40 29.48
CA GLN A 327 4.98 25.48 29.12
C GLN A 327 5.64 24.08 29.18
N GLU A 328 5.18 23.19 30.07
CA GLU A 328 5.64 21.80 30.09
C GLU A 328 5.12 20.98 28.90
N ARG A 329 3.86 21.19 28.48
CA ARG A 329 3.32 20.63 27.23
C ARG A 329 4.10 21.11 26.00
N GLU A 330 4.48 22.38 25.98
CA GLU A 330 5.29 22.96 24.92
C GLU A 330 6.70 22.35 24.87
N ARG A 331 7.37 22.23 26.02
CA ARG A 331 8.68 21.55 26.11
C ARG A 331 8.61 20.10 25.65
N MET A 332 7.54 19.38 25.99
CA MET A 332 7.33 18.01 25.51
C MET A 332 7.07 17.95 24.00
N ALA A 333 6.30 18.90 23.46
CA ALA A 333 6.08 19.01 22.02
C ALA A 333 7.38 19.30 21.27
N GLN A 334 8.22 20.21 21.79
CA GLN A 334 9.54 20.53 21.26
C GLN A 334 10.48 19.31 21.27
N ARG A 335 10.58 18.59 22.40
CA ARG A 335 11.38 17.34 22.48
C ARG A 335 10.92 16.28 21.49
N ARG A 336 9.60 16.16 21.28
CA ARG A 336 9.04 15.23 20.29
C ARG A 336 9.40 15.64 18.86
N LEU A 337 9.43 16.94 18.58
CA LEU A 337 9.81 17.49 17.29
C LEU A 337 11.30 17.27 17.02
N GLU A 338 12.18 17.53 17.99
CA GLU A 338 13.61 17.24 17.92
C GLU A 338 13.91 15.75 17.72
N LEU A 339 13.17 14.86 18.38
CA LEU A 339 13.31 13.41 18.19
C LEU A 339 12.92 12.99 16.76
N MET A 340 11.86 13.59 16.22
CA MET A 340 11.43 13.34 14.85
C MET A 340 12.44 13.89 13.83
N GLU A 341 12.99 15.08 14.07
CA GLU A 341 14.04 15.69 13.25
C GLU A 341 15.30 14.82 13.24
N ARG A 342 15.83 14.43 14.41
CA ARG A 342 16.98 13.51 14.49
C ARG A 342 16.72 12.17 13.83
N LYS A 343 15.48 11.68 13.84
CA LYS A 343 15.11 10.44 13.15
C LYS A 343 15.15 10.64 11.62
N LEU A 344 14.57 11.73 11.13
CA LEU A 344 14.61 12.12 9.73
C LEU A 344 16.05 12.34 9.24
N GLU A 345 16.90 13.01 10.03
CA GLU A 345 18.31 13.22 9.72
C GLU A 345 19.08 11.90 9.60
N ARG A 346 18.85 10.96 10.52
CA ARG A 346 19.48 9.63 10.45
C ARG A 346 19.03 8.85 9.23
N GLU A 347 17.74 8.90 8.90
CA GLU A 347 17.18 8.23 7.72
C GLU A 347 17.74 8.84 6.42
N LEU A 348 17.82 10.17 6.35
CA LEU A 348 18.43 10.89 5.23
C LEU A 348 19.92 10.56 5.10
N ALA A 349 20.67 10.54 6.21
CA ALA A 349 22.08 10.18 6.21
C ALA A 349 22.30 8.72 5.77
N ALA A 350 21.43 7.79 6.20
CA ALA A 350 21.48 6.40 5.75
C ALA A 350 21.18 6.26 4.25
N GLN A 351 20.17 6.98 3.76
CA GLN A 351 19.84 7.01 2.32
C GLN A 351 21.00 7.60 1.50
N LYS A 352 21.63 8.67 2.01
CA LYS A 352 22.79 9.30 1.36
C LYS A 352 23.97 8.33 1.29
N ARG A 353 24.33 7.66 2.39
CA ARG A 353 25.39 6.64 2.40
C ARG A 353 25.09 5.51 1.43
N HIS A 354 23.86 4.99 1.42
CA HIS A 354 23.47 3.96 0.47
C HIS A 354 23.61 4.44 -0.98
N SER A 355 23.24 5.70 -1.29
CA SER A 355 23.44 6.25 -2.64
C SER A 355 24.92 6.44 -2.99
N GLU A 356 25.75 6.91 -2.05
CA GLU A 356 27.20 7.09 -2.22
C GLU A 356 27.89 5.73 -2.44
N GLU A 357 27.47 4.67 -1.74
CA GLU A 357 27.96 3.30 -1.93
C GLU A 357 27.62 2.75 -3.33
N GLN A 358 26.41 3.01 -3.83
CA GLN A 358 26.01 2.60 -5.19
C GLN A 358 26.84 3.33 -6.25
N VAL A 359 27.08 4.63 -6.07
CA VAL A 359 27.94 5.41 -6.98
C VAL A 359 29.38 4.90 -6.93
N SER A 360 29.96 4.70 -5.75
CA SER A 360 31.31 4.16 -5.62
C SER A 360 31.46 2.77 -6.25
N ARG A 361 30.44 1.92 -6.15
CA ARG A 361 30.42 0.61 -6.82
C ARG A 361 30.40 0.75 -8.34
N LEU A 362 29.59 1.66 -8.88
CA LEU A 362 29.55 1.94 -10.32
C LEU A 362 30.86 2.52 -10.83
N GLU A 363 31.47 3.44 -10.09
CA GLU A 363 32.78 4.01 -10.41
C GLU A 363 33.85 2.92 -10.46
N LYS A 364 33.90 2.00 -9.48
CA LYS A 364 34.85 0.87 -9.50
C LYS A 364 34.67 0.00 -10.74
N LEU A 365 33.43 -0.39 -11.06
CA LEU A 365 33.14 -1.19 -12.26
C LEU A 365 33.54 -0.46 -13.54
N HIS A 366 33.36 0.86 -13.61
CA HIS A 366 33.76 1.66 -14.76
C HIS A 366 35.29 1.68 -14.94
N HIS A 367 36.04 1.89 -13.85
CA HIS A 367 37.51 1.87 -13.90
C HIS A 367 38.05 0.48 -14.26
N GLU A 368 37.47 -0.60 -13.73
CA GLU A 368 37.83 -1.97 -14.09
C GLU A 368 37.57 -2.24 -15.58
N GLN A 369 36.41 -1.83 -16.10
CA GLN A 369 36.10 -1.97 -17.52
C GLN A 369 37.11 -1.20 -18.40
N GLN A 370 37.44 0.04 -18.04
CA GLN A 370 38.40 0.84 -18.79
C GLN A 370 39.80 0.21 -18.77
N LYS A 371 40.21 -0.35 -17.63
CA LYS A 371 41.48 -1.06 -17.50
C LYS A 371 41.53 -2.30 -18.39
N ILE A 372 40.48 -3.11 -18.40
CA ILE A 372 40.37 -4.29 -19.28
C ILE A 372 40.47 -3.88 -20.76
N GLN A 373 39.81 -2.78 -21.15
CA GLN A 373 39.91 -2.27 -22.52
C GLN A 373 41.34 -1.82 -22.88
N GLN A 374 42.04 -1.13 -21.96
CA GLN A 374 43.43 -0.73 -22.17
C GLN A 374 44.37 -1.95 -22.27
N GLU A 375 44.19 -2.96 -21.42
CA GLU A 375 44.96 -4.20 -21.46
C GLU A 375 44.74 -4.95 -22.78
N GLN A 376 43.50 -5.09 -23.22
CA GLN A 376 43.17 -5.69 -24.52
C GLN A 376 43.80 -4.94 -25.69
N HIS A 377 43.72 -3.60 -25.70
CA HIS A 377 44.35 -2.78 -26.74
C HIS A 377 45.88 -2.93 -26.75
N THR A 378 46.50 -2.96 -25.57
CA THR A 378 47.96 -3.14 -25.43
C THR A 378 48.38 -4.52 -25.92
N GLN A 379 47.61 -5.57 -25.60
CA GLN A 379 47.87 -6.93 -26.07
C GLN A 379 47.74 -7.05 -27.59
N LEU A 380 46.75 -6.38 -28.19
CA LEU A 380 46.58 -6.32 -29.64
C LEU A 380 47.78 -5.65 -30.33
N LEU A 381 48.25 -4.52 -29.80
CA LEU A 381 49.45 -3.86 -30.33
C LEU A 381 50.70 -4.75 -30.24
N ALA A 382 50.87 -5.45 -29.11
CA ALA A 382 51.99 -6.38 -28.94
C ALA A 382 51.94 -7.55 -29.94
N THR A 383 50.75 -8.10 -30.21
CA THR A 383 50.58 -9.16 -31.21
C THR A 383 50.83 -8.67 -32.64
N ILE A 384 50.37 -7.46 -32.98
CA ILE A 384 50.67 -6.84 -34.28
C ILE A 384 52.18 -6.64 -34.44
N GLN A 385 52.86 -6.13 -33.41
CA GLN A 385 54.31 -5.93 -33.46
C GLN A 385 55.08 -7.26 -33.60
N GLN A 386 54.64 -8.31 -32.89
CA GLN A 386 55.21 -9.65 -33.04
C GLN A 386 55.04 -10.19 -34.47
N GLN A 387 53.85 -10.02 -35.06
CA GLN A 387 53.60 -10.42 -36.46
C GLN A 387 54.49 -9.65 -37.44
N GLN A 388 54.68 -8.34 -37.24
CA GLN A 388 55.58 -7.52 -38.05
C GLN A 388 57.04 -7.98 -37.94
N ALA A 389 57.52 -8.30 -36.73
CA ALA A 389 58.88 -8.81 -36.53
C ALA A 389 59.09 -10.17 -37.20
N MET A 390 58.12 -11.09 -37.09
CA MET A 390 58.17 -12.38 -37.77
C MET A 390 58.17 -12.22 -39.30
N MET A 391 57.34 -11.32 -39.85
CA MET A 391 57.36 -11.01 -41.29
C MET A 391 58.72 -10.46 -41.73
N PHE A 392 59.32 -9.58 -40.92
CA PHE A 392 60.62 -8.98 -41.25
C PHE A 392 61.73 -10.04 -41.30
N GLU A 393 61.78 -10.95 -40.33
CA GLU A 393 62.71 -12.08 -40.34
C GLU A 393 62.47 -13.01 -41.54
N LEU A 394 61.20 -13.27 -41.90
CA LEU A 394 60.86 -14.05 -43.09
C LEU A 394 61.39 -13.39 -44.37
N ILE A 395 61.18 -12.07 -44.53
CA ILE A 395 61.68 -11.29 -45.67
C ILE A 395 63.21 -11.34 -45.71
N LYS A 396 63.88 -11.20 -44.57
CA LYS A 396 65.34 -11.27 -44.47
C LYS A 396 65.89 -12.66 -44.85
N SER A 397 65.18 -13.73 -44.51
CA SER A 397 65.54 -15.11 -44.88
C SER A 397 65.36 -15.41 -46.38
N LEU A 398 64.49 -14.65 -47.06
CA LEU A 398 64.21 -14.77 -48.49
C LEU A 398 65.06 -13.81 -49.34
N ALA A 399 65.80 -12.88 -48.72
CA ALA A 399 66.69 -11.96 -49.43
C ALA A 399 67.96 -12.69 -49.93
N PRO A 400 68.31 -12.59 -51.22
CA PRO A 400 69.48 -13.27 -51.77
C PRO A 400 70.78 -12.72 -51.15
N ALA A 401 71.69 -13.62 -50.76
CA ALA A 401 72.99 -13.27 -50.21
C ALA A 401 73.78 -12.37 -51.20
N PRO A 402 74.46 -11.31 -50.74
CA PRO A 402 75.31 -10.52 -51.61
C PRO A 402 76.45 -11.38 -52.14
N ALA A 403 76.59 -11.43 -53.47
CA ALA A 403 77.64 -12.18 -54.15
C ALA A 403 79.02 -11.75 -53.63
N PRO A 404 79.94 -12.70 -53.35
CA PRO A 404 81.27 -12.35 -52.89
C PRO A 404 82.02 -11.64 -54.02
N THR A 405 82.32 -10.35 -53.83
CA THR A 405 83.30 -9.63 -54.63
C THR A 405 84.68 -10.23 -54.36
N SER A 406 85.07 -11.16 -55.21
CA SER A 406 86.44 -11.64 -55.34
C SER A 406 87.35 -10.48 -55.76
N ARG A 407 87.90 -9.74 -54.80
CA ARG A 407 89.13 -8.95 -55.01
C ARG A 407 90.31 -9.91 -54.95
N GLN A 408 90.67 -10.43 -56.11
CA GLN A 408 92.01 -10.98 -56.35
C GLN A 408 93.04 -9.88 -56.09
N SER A 409 93.95 -10.18 -55.17
CA SER A 409 95.29 -9.63 -55.14
C SER A 409 95.95 -9.91 -56.49
N GLN A 410 96.32 -8.87 -57.24
CA GLN A 410 97.36 -8.97 -58.26
C GLN A 410 98.48 -7.99 -57.89
N SER A 411 99.66 -8.59 -57.79
CA SER A 411 100.97 -7.97 -57.76
C SER A 411 101.18 -7.01 -58.92
N LEU A 412 101.68 -5.80 -58.64
CA LEU A 412 102.99 -5.29 -59.04
C LEU A 412 103.24 -3.93 -58.37
#